data_AF-A0A1I8FSK4-F1
#
_entry.id   AF-A0A1I8FSK4-F1
#
_cell.length_a   1.000
_cell.length_b   1.000
_cell.length_c   1.000
_cell.angle_alpha   90.00
_cell.angle_beta   90.00
_cell.angle_gamma   90.00
#
_symmetry.space_group_name_H-M   'P 1'
#
loop_
_entity.id
_entity.type
_entity.pdbx_description
1 polymer ?
#
loop_
_entity_poly.entity_id
_entity_poly.type
_entity_poly.pdbx_seq_one_letter_code
_entity_poly.pdbx_strand_id
1 'polypeptide(L)'
;YNRCAGFTTHTNKRQVCFRHKLKPGNYVIVPSTYRPDFEMDFLLRVYTERPAKLDEIDDVTAIVDLKIPMEPSAQELTLERALRDAFAKVAGADLEVDAYELRDILNIAFMKVFVMIKPEFKFDGFCLETCRSMVAMMDADQSGKLGFREFKTLWSSLRLWKTAFKKFDEDKSGNFNSYELRQALKA
;
A
#
# COMPACT_ATOMS: atom_id res chain seq x y z
N TYR A 1 -9.78 30.66 1.48
CA TYR A 1 -10.45 30.04 2.65
C TYR A 1 -11.78 29.46 2.22
N ASN A 2 -11.88 28.13 2.14
CA ASN A 2 -13.14 27.44 1.93
C ASN A 2 -14.00 27.65 3.18
N ARG A 3 -15.10 28.39 3.05
CA ARG A 3 -16.02 28.65 4.17
C ARG A 3 -17.15 27.64 4.16
N CYS A 4 -17.50 27.13 5.34
CA CYS A 4 -18.68 26.28 5.51
C CYS A 4 -19.93 27.05 5.07
N ALA A 5 -20.65 26.49 4.09
CA ALA A 5 -21.89 27.09 3.58
C ALA A 5 -23.13 26.67 4.39
N GLY A 6 -23.03 25.55 5.12
CA GLY A 6 -24.06 25.04 6.00
C GLY A 6 -23.62 23.73 6.66
N PHE A 7 -24.15 23.45 7.84
CA PHE A 7 -23.93 22.19 8.55
C PHE A 7 -25.22 21.74 9.23
N THR A 8 -25.33 20.44 9.49
CA THR A 8 -26.39 19.86 10.32
C THR A 8 -25.80 19.35 11.62
N THR A 9 -26.59 19.33 12.69
CA THR A 9 -26.19 18.63 13.91
C THR A 9 -26.25 17.13 13.69
N HIS A 10 -25.26 16.41 14.20
CA HIS A 10 -25.32 14.96 14.23
C HIS A 10 -26.46 14.54 15.16
N THR A 11 -27.37 13.71 14.65
CA THR A 11 -28.49 13.18 15.44
C THR A 11 -28.59 11.68 15.19
N ASN A 12 -29.01 10.93 16.23
CA ASN A 12 -29.26 9.51 16.09
C ASN A 12 -30.64 9.27 15.46
N LYS A 13 -30.78 9.66 14.20
CA LYS A 13 -31.97 9.47 13.37
C LYS A 13 -31.58 8.75 12.10
N ARG A 14 -32.49 7.90 11.60
CA ARG A 14 -32.31 7.20 10.32
C ARG A 14 -32.05 8.15 9.13
N GLN A 15 -32.60 9.36 9.18
CA GLN A 15 -32.44 10.36 8.13
C GLN A 15 -32.28 11.74 8.75
N VAL A 16 -31.35 12.51 8.18
CA VAL A 16 -31.19 13.94 8.43
C VAL A 16 -31.48 14.68 7.13
N CYS A 17 -32.44 15.60 7.17
CA CYS A 17 -32.81 16.45 6.04
C CYS A 17 -32.39 17.88 6.32
N PHE A 18 -31.85 18.55 5.29
CA PHE A 18 -31.44 19.93 5.38
C PHE A 18 -31.88 20.68 4.13
N ARG A 19 -32.51 21.84 4.31
CA ARG A 19 -32.87 22.76 3.23
C ARG A 19 -32.06 24.03 3.36
N HIS A 20 -31.44 24.47 2.27
CA HIS A 20 -30.63 25.66 2.26
C HIS A 20 -30.77 26.44 0.95
N LYS A 21 -30.57 27.76 1.02
CA LYS A 21 -30.50 28.64 -0.16
C LYS A 21 -29.07 29.13 -0.32
N LEU A 22 -28.39 28.60 -1.33
CA LEU A 22 -27.00 28.94 -1.64
C LEU A 22 -26.94 29.99 -2.75
N LYS A 23 -25.84 30.74 -2.77
CA LYS A 23 -25.49 31.55 -3.96
C LYS A 23 -25.05 30.59 -5.09
N PRO A 24 -25.13 30.99 -6.36
CA PRO A 24 -24.57 30.17 -7.44
C PRO A 24 -23.07 29.93 -7.22
N GLY A 25 -22.63 28.67 -7.33
CA GLY A 25 -21.24 28.27 -7.11
C GLY A 25 -21.07 26.75 -6.99
N ASN A 26 -19.82 26.33 -6.80
CA ASN A 26 -19.46 24.93 -6.58
C ASN A 26 -19.42 24.64 -5.08
N TYR A 27 -20.06 23.56 -4.67
CA TYR A 27 -20.16 23.15 -3.27
C TYR A 27 -19.78 21.70 -3.13
N VAL A 28 -19.17 21.36 -1.99
CA VAL A 28 -18.82 19.99 -1.61
C VAL A 28 -19.70 19.62 -0.43
N ILE A 29 -20.32 18.45 -0.49
CA ILE A 29 -21.07 17.85 0.61
C ILE A 29 -20.20 16.74 1.17
N VAL A 30 -19.87 16.82 2.47
CA VAL A 30 -19.10 15.79 3.17
C VAL A 30 -20.03 15.10 4.17
N PRO A 31 -20.61 13.94 3.84
CA PRO A 31 -21.38 13.17 4.80
C PRO A 31 -20.44 12.53 5.84
N SER A 32 -20.80 12.60 7.12
CA SER A 32 -20.00 12.06 8.22
C SER A 32 -20.84 11.58 9.40
N THR A 33 -20.29 10.67 10.18
CA THR A 33 -20.78 10.27 11.50
C THR A 33 -20.22 11.20 12.58
N TYR A 34 -20.83 11.18 13.77
CA TYR A 34 -20.32 11.98 14.90
C TYR A 34 -18.97 11.47 15.41
N ARG A 35 -18.81 10.15 15.51
CA ARG A 35 -17.55 9.52 15.91
C ARG A 35 -16.77 9.11 14.67
N PRO A 36 -15.43 9.33 14.66
CA PRO A 36 -14.58 8.69 13.68
C PRO A 36 -14.66 7.17 13.82
N ASP A 37 -14.27 6.45 12.76
CA ASP A 37 -14.16 4.98 12.74
C ASP A 37 -15.47 4.23 12.98
N PHE A 38 -16.60 4.89 12.71
CA PHE A 38 -17.91 4.26 12.74
C PHE A 38 -18.37 3.93 11.32
N GLU A 39 -18.31 2.65 10.98
CA GLU A 39 -18.69 2.14 9.66
C GLU A 39 -20.22 2.01 9.54
N MET A 40 -20.78 2.59 8.47
CA MET A 40 -22.20 2.54 8.17
C MET A 40 -22.47 2.86 6.70
N ASP A 41 -23.42 2.14 6.11
CA ASP A 41 -23.96 2.46 4.80
C ASP A 41 -24.89 3.68 4.86
N PHE A 42 -24.81 4.55 3.85
CA PHE A 42 -25.67 5.72 3.74
C PHE A 42 -26.17 5.95 2.32
N LEU A 43 -27.21 6.76 2.19
CA LEU A 43 -27.74 7.22 0.91
C LEU A 43 -27.91 8.74 0.94
N LEU A 44 -27.15 9.44 0.09
CA LEU A 44 -27.30 10.88 -0.12
C LEU A 44 -28.27 11.14 -1.28
N ARG A 45 -29.31 11.94 -1.01
CA ARG A 45 -30.24 12.44 -2.04
C ARG A 45 -30.25 13.95 -2.02
N VAL A 46 -30.03 14.57 -3.18
CA VAL A 46 -30.03 16.03 -3.34
C VAL A 46 -31.18 16.42 -4.25
N TYR A 47 -32.00 17.37 -3.78
CA TYR A 47 -33.10 17.93 -4.55
C TYR A 47 -32.82 19.41 -4.79
N THR A 48 -32.85 19.83 -6.05
CA THR A 48 -32.61 21.22 -6.45
C THR A 48 -33.81 21.78 -7.21
N GLU A 49 -34.14 23.05 -6.96
CA GLU A 49 -35.23 23.73 -7.68
C GLU A 49 -34.88 24.03 -9.14
N ARG A 50 -33.57 24.11 -9.44
CA ARG A 50 -33.02 24.28 -10.79
C ARG A 50 -32.05 23.13 -11.08
N PRO A 51 -31.88 22.73 -12.36
CA PRO A 51 -30.87 21.73 -12.73
C PRO A 51 -29.50 22.11 -12.18
N ALA A 52 -28.85 21.18 -11.50
CA ALA A 52 -27.50 21.31 -10.98
C ALA A 52 -26.69 20.07 -11.40
N LYS A 53 -25.40 20.25 -11.64
CA LYS A 53 -24.49 19.13 -11.87
C LYS A 53 -24.11 18.52 -10.52
N LEU A 54 -24.22 17.21 -10.41
CA LEU A 54 -23.76 16.45 -9.25
C LEU A 54 -22.80 15.38 -9.74
N ASP A 55 -21.61 15.39 -9.17
CA ASP A 55 -20.57 14.38 -9.40
C ASP A 55 -20.00 13.95 -8.04
N GLU A 56 -19.56 12.70 -7.97
CA GLU A 56 -18.73 12.23 -6.87
C GLU A 56 -17.31 12.79 -7.05
N ILE A 57 -16.75 13.34 -5.97
CA ILE A 57 -15.38 13.84 -5.95
C ILE A 57 -14.54 12.80 -5.23
N ASP A 58 -13.86 11.98 -6.01
CA ASP A 58 -12.85 11.04 -5.53
C ASP A 58 -11.66 10.99 -6.51
N ASP A 59 -10.56 10.38 -6.08
CA ASP A 59 -9.41 10.17 -6.92
C ASP A 59 -9.68 9.07 -7.96
N VAL A 60 -9.17 9.27 -9.18
CA VAL A 60 -9.27 8.26 -10.23
C VAL A 60 -8.42 7.06 -9.86
N THR A 61 -9.01 5.86 -9.86
CA THR A 61 -8.26 4.62 -9.69
C THR A 61 -7.30 4.44 -10.86
N ALA A 62 -6.00 4.55 -10.57
CA ALA A 62 -4.94 4.35 -11.55
C ALA A 62 -3.80 3.56 -10.92
N ILE A 63 -3.13 2.74 -11.73
CA ILE A 63 -1.86 2.14 -11.36
C ILE A 63 -0.78 3.16 -11.70
N VAL A 64 -0.07 3.65 -10.68
CA VAL A 64 1.06 4.56 -10.84
C VAL A 64 2.31 3.83 -10.37
N ASP A 65 3.33 3.78 -11.22
CA ASP A 65 4.62 3.22 -10.83
C ASP A 65 5.28 4.14 -9.79
N LEU A 66 5.65 3.56 -8.65
CA LEU A 66 6.39 4.25 -7.60
C LEU A 66 7.74 4.75 -8.14
N LYS A 67 7.87 6.06 -8.33
CA LYS A 67 9.13 6.71 -8.75
C LYS A 67 9.94 7.16 -7.53
N ILE A 68 10.43 6.20 -6.75
CA ILE A 68 11.40 6.50 -5.69
C ILE A 68 12.79 6.36 -6.32
N PRO A 69 13.60 7.44 -6.40
CA PRO A 69 14.97 7.33 -6.87
C PRO A 69 15.73 6.37 -5.95
N MET A 70 15.98 5.16 -6.45
CA MET A 70 16.80 4.18 -5.77
C MET A 70 18.23 4.35 -6.28
N GLU A 71 18.96 5.32 -5.71
CA GLU A 71 20.41 5.40 -5.88
C GLU A 71 21.05 4.18 -5.19
N PRO A 72 21.77 3.30 -5.92
CA PRO A 72 22.41 2.15 -5.30
C PRO A 72 23.53 2.61 -4.38
N SER A 73 23.34 2.46 -3.07
CA SER A 73 24.40 2.76 -2.11
C SER A 73 25.51 1.69 -2.16
N ALA A 74 26.74 2.04 -1.77
CA ALA A 74 27.87 1.10 -1.81
C ALA A 74 27.63 -0.19 -1.00
N GLN A 75 26.82 -0.12 0.05
CA GLN A 75 26.41 -1.26 0.88
C GLN A 75 25.48 -2.24 0.12
N GLU A 76 24.77 -1.75 -0.90
CA GLU A 76 23.78 -2.52 -1.65
C GLU A 76 24.41 -3.37 -2.77
N LEU A 77 25.51 -2.90 -3.36
CA LEU A 77 26.33 -3.72 -4.27
C LEU A 77 26.93 -4.94 -3.55
N THR A 78 27.29 -4.79 -2.27
CA THR A 78 27.72 -5.93 -1.44
C THR A 78 26.58 -6.89 -1.17
N LEU A 79 25.38 -6.34 -0.90
CA LEU A 79 24.17 -7.14 -0.65
C LEU A 79 23.77 -7.95 -1.90
N GLU A 80 23.91 -7.39 -3.10
CA GLU A 80 23.61 -8.09 -4.35
C GLU A 80 24.47 -9.34 -4.58
N ARG A 81 25.77 -9.28 -4.21
CA ARG A 81 26.64 -10.47 -4.25
C ARG A 81 26.19 -11.52 -3.24
N ALA A 82 25.92 -11.11 -2.00
CA ALA A 82 25.42 -12.01 -0.98
C ALA A 82 24.07 -12.65 -1.35
N LEU A 83 23.20 -11.91 -2.05
CA LEU A 83 21.95 -12.43 -2.62
C LEU A 83 22.17 -13.44 -3.71
N ARG A 84 23.12 -13.20 -4.62
CA ARG A 84 23.45 -14.16 -5.67
C ARG A 84 24.01 -15.45 -5.07
N ASP A 85 24.86 -15.34 -4.06
CA ASP A 85 25.40 -16.49 -3.34
C ASP A 85 24.31 -17.24 -2.56
N ALA A 86 23.37 -16.51 -1.95
CA ALA A 86 22.23 -17.11 -1.26
C ALA A 86 21.28 -17.79 -2.26
N PHE A 87 21.00 -17.16 -3.40
CA PHE A 87 20.18 -17.73 -4.47
C PHE A 87 20.80 -19.02 -4.97
N ALA A 88 22.09 -19.01 -5.31
CA ALA A 88 22.79 -20.20 -5.79
C ALA A 88 22.83 -21.36 -4.78
N LYS A 89 22.78 -21.06 -3.48
CA LYS A 89 22.71 -22.08 -2.43
C LYS A 89 21.33 -22.72 -2.30
N VAL A 90 20.30 -21.99 -2.68
CA VAL A 90 18.89 -22.39 -2.53
C VAL A 90 18.34 -22.98 -3.83
N ALA A 91 18.74 -22.45 -4.98
CA ALA A 91 18.19 -22.72 -6.31
C ALA A 91 18.55 -24.10 -6.92
N GLY A 92 18.73 -25.12 -6.09
CA GLY A 92 18.88 -26.50 -6.52
C GLY A 92 19.88 -26.75 -7.66
N ALA A 93 19.60 -27.78 -8.46
CA ALA A 93 20.35 -28.10 -9.68
C ALA A 93 19.75 -27.45 -10.94
N ASP A 94 18.51 -26.99 -10.84
CA ASP A 94 17.71 -26.34 -11.88
C ASP A 94 17.97 -24.83 -11.98
N LEU A 95 18.66 -24.23 -10.99
CA LEU A 95 18.97 -22.79 -10.93
C LEU A 95 17.72 -21.91 -10.86
N GLU A 96 16.63 -22.48 -10.34
CA GLU A 96 15.34 -21.83 -10.15
C GLU A 96 14.93 -21.93 -8.69
N VAL A 97 14.12 -20.99 -8.23
CA VAL A 97 13.66 -20.92 -6.84
C VAL A 97 12.14 -21.05 -6.80
N ASP A 98 11.64 -22.04 -6.10
CA ASP A 98 10.20 -22.21 -5.87
C ASP A 98 9.67 -21.34 -4.71
N ALA A 99 8.36 -21.38 -4.44
CA ALA A 99 7.76 -20.56 -3.38
C ALA A 99 8.22 -20.93 -1.96
N TYR A 100 8.60 -22.19 -1.70
CA TYR A 100 9.10 -22.65 -0.40
C TYR A 100 10.53 -22.13 -0.18
N GLU A 101 11.37 -22.31 -1.20
CA GLU A 101 12.74 -21.82 -1.25
C GLU A 101 12.80 -20.29 -1.16
N LEU A 102 11.89 -19.59 -1.86
CA LEU A 102 11.75 -18.14 -1.81
C LEU A 102 11.40 -17.67 -0.39
N ARG A 103 10.51 -18.37 0.31
CA ARG A 103 10.15 -18.02 1.68
C ARG A 103 11.37 -18.09 2.60
N ASP A 104 12.13 -19.15 2.49
CA ASP A 104 13.27 -19.38 3.38
C ASP A 104 14.38 -18.35 3.09
N ILE A 105 14.68 -18.06 1.81
CA ILE A 105 15.70 -17.06 1.46
C ILE A 105 15.27 -15.64 1.86
N LEU A 106 14.00 -15.27 1.67
CA LEU A 106 13.48 -13.96 2.05
C LEU A 106 13.44 -13.78 3.55
N ASN A 107 13.03 -14.81 4.32
CA ASN A 107 13.04 -14.75 5.77
C ASN A 107 14.47 -14.69 6.32
N ILE A 108 15.43 -15.40 5.73
CA ILE A 108 16.84 -15.25 6.12
C ILE A 108 17.32 -13.83 5.80
N ALA A 109 17.06 -13.31 4.60
CA ALA A 109 17.53 -12.00 4.17
C ALA A 109 16.88 -10.86 4.98
N PHE A 110 15.57 -10.91 5.19
CA PHE A 110 14.83 -9.90 5.93
C PHE A 110 15.00 -10.05 7.43
N MET A 111 14.93 -11.25 8.03
CA MET A 111 15.10 -11.38 9.49
C MET A 111 16.54 -11.10 9.92
N LYS A 112 17.58 -11.61 9.23
CA LYS A 112 18.97 -11.34 9.65
C LYS A 112 19.35 -9.87 9.49
N VAL A 113 18.95 -9.22 8.40
CA VAL A 113 19.29 -7.81 8.15
C VAL A 113 18.40 -6.87 8.95
N PHE A 114 17.12 -7.21 9.19
CA PHE A 114 16.18 -6.33 9.89
C PHE A 114 16.33 -6.43 11.42
N VAL A 115 16.44 -7.65 11.98
CA VAL A 115 16.57 -7.85 13.44
C VAL A 115 17.90 -7.31 13.96
N MET A 116 18.99 -7.35 13.18
CA MET A 116 20.26 -6.70 13.57
C MET A 116 20.21 -5.18 13.55
N ILE A 117 19.38 -4.56 12.68
CA ILE A 117 19.39 -3.10 12.47
C ILE A 117 18.36 -2.38 13.34
N LYS A 118 17.20 -2.98 13.63
CA LYS A 118 16.22 -2.45 14.60
C LYS A 118 15.38 -3.58 15.24
N PRO A 119 15.58 -3.90 16.53
CA PRO A 119 14.77 -4.88 17.25
C PRO A 119 13.33 -4.42 17.57
N GLU A 120 12.95 -3.20 17.21
CA GLU A 120 11.64 -2.59 17.55
C GLU A 120 10.48 -3.09 16.67
N PHE A 121 10.75 -3.76 15.55
CA PHE A 121 9.72 -4.22 14.62
C PHE A 121 9.52 -5.73 14.72
N LYS A 122 8.30 -6.16 15.04
CA LYS A 122 7.94 -7.57 15.05
C LYS A 122 7.61 -8.02 13.63
N PHE A 123 8.60 -8.54 12.90
CA PHE A 123 8.37 -9.20 11.61
C PHE A 123 8.37 -10.72 11.80
N ASP A 124 7.20 -11.35 11.69
CA ASP A 124 7.07 -12.81 11.81
C ASP A 124 7.53 -13.57 10.54
N GLY A 125 8.01 -12.83 9.52
CA GLY A 125 8.44 -13.38 8.25
C GLY A 125 7.36 -13.36 7.18
N PHE A 126 7.77 -13.62 5.95
CA PHE A 126 6.88 -13.91 4.84
C PHE A 126 6.27 -15.31 5.02
N CYS A 127 4.96 -15.41 4.90
CA CYS A 127 4.26 -16.69 4.80
C CYS A 127 4.33 -17.27 3.39
N LEU A 128 3.99 -18.55 3.25
CA LEU A 128 4.10 -19.27 1.99
C LEU A 128 3.17 -18.69 0.90
N GLU A 129 1.97 -18.25 1.29
CA GLU A 129 0.97 -17.68 0.39
C GLU A 129 1.46 -16.35 -0.21
N THR A 130 2.13 -15.53 0.60
CA THR A 130 2.79 -14.30 0.14
C THR A 130 3.88 -14.64 -0.87
N CYS A 131 4.71 -15.65 -0.59
CA CYS A 131 5.76 -16.08 -1.52
C CYS A 131 5.18 -16.67 -2.81
N ARG A 132 4.11 -17.47 -2.77
CA ARG A 132 3.40 -17.94 -3.98
C ARG A 132 2.88 -16.79 -4.83
N SER A 133 2.32 -15.76 -4.19
CA SER A 133 1.84 -14.56 -4.88
C SER A 133 3.00 -13.79 -5.53
N MET A 134 4.16 -13.72 -4.86
CA MET A 134 5.37 -13.10 -5.40
C MET A 134 5.95 -13.88 -6.59
N VAL A 135 5.96 -15.22 -6.53
CA VAL A 135 6.35 -16.06 -7.67
C VAL A 135 5.42 -15.78 -8.85
N ALA A 136 4.11 -15.90 -8.65
CA ALA A 136 3.12 -15.65 -9.71
C ALA A 136 3.19 -14.25 -10.32
N MET A 137 3.63 -13.24 -9.56
CA MET A 137 3.80 -11.87 -10.04
C MET A 137 5.04 -11.70 -10.94
N MET A 138 6.07 -12.54 -10.76
CA MET A 138 7.40 -12.36 -11.35
C MET A 138 7.76 -13.43 -12.38
N ASP A 139 7.07 -14.56 -12.33
CA ASP A 139 7.18 -15.72 -13.23
C ASP A 139 6.67 -15.34 -14.64
N ALA A 140 7.57 -14.74 -15.42
CA ALA A 140 7.25 -14.24 -16.76
C ALA A 140 7.28 -15.37 -17.80
N ASP A 141 8.02 -16.44 -17.51
CA ASP A 141 8.14 -17.62 -18.37
C ASP A 141 7.13 -18.73 -18.03
N GLN A 142 6.30 -18.55 -16.99
CA GLN A 142 5.28 -19.48 -16.53
C GLN A 142 5.86 -20.84 -16.09
N SER A 143 7.10 -20.84 -15.61
CA SER A 143 7.77 -22.02 -15.06
C SER A 143 7.15 -22.47 -13.73
N GLY A 144 6.43 -21.60 -13.04
CA GLY A 144 5.96 -21.79 -11.67
C GLY A 144 7.07 -21.63 -10.63
N LYS A 145 8.25 -21.18 -11.05
CA LYS A 145 9.44 -20.91 -10.23
C LYS A 145 10.05 -19.57 -10.64
N LEU A 146 11.15 -19.18 -10.01
CA LEU A 146 11.86 -17.95 -10.34
C LEU A 146 13.30 -18.21 -10.71
N GLY A 147 13.66 -17.87 -11.94
CA GLY A 147 15.05 -17.76 -12.34
C GLY A 147 15.74 -16.55 -11.69
N PHE A 148 17.07 -16.49 -11.73
CA PHE A 148 17.83 -15.40 -11.08
C PHE A 148 17.42 -14.00 -11.57
N ARG A 149 17.06 -13.86 -12.86
CA ARG A 149 16.64 -12.59 -13.44
C ARG A 149 15.31 -12.10 -12.85
N GLU A 150 14.35 -12.99 -12.71
CA GLU A 150 13.03 -12.70 -12.12
C GLU A 150 13.17 -12.43 -10.63
N PHE A 151 13.95 -13.26 -9.92
CA PHE A 151 14.29 -13.03 -8.52
C PHE A 151 14.97 -11.68 -8.28
N LYS A 152 15.90 -11.26 -9.15
CA LYS A 152 16.53 -9.92 -9.06
C LYS A 152 15.53 -8.79 -9.23
N THR A 153 14.54 -8.98 -10.10
CA THR A 153 13.46 -8.02 -10.32
C THR A 153 12.56 -7.94 -9.09
N LEU A 154 12.12 -9.08 -8.56
CA LEU A 154 11.39 -9.18 -7.30
C LEU A 154 12.13 -8.50 -6.15
N TRP A 155 13.43 -8.76 -6.02
CA TRP A 155 14.25 -8.16 -4.98
C TRP A 155 14.29 -6.62 -5.07
N SER A 156 14.35 -6.09 -6.29
CA SER A 156 14.31 -4.64 -6.52
C SER A 156 12.96 -4.05 -6.11
N SER A 157 11.86 -4.71 -6.45
CA SER A 157 10.50 -4.32 -6.00
C SER A 157 10.34 -4.40 -4.49
N LEU A 158 10.82 -5.47 -3.84
CA LEU A 158 10.81 -5.61 -2.38
C LEU A 158 11.57 -4.48 -1.68
N ARG A 159 12.70 -4.04 -2.24
CA ARG A 159 13.48 -2.91 -1.73
C ARG A 159 12.73 -1.58 -1.90
N LEU A 160 12.08 -1.39 -3.05
CA LEU A 160 11.25 -0.22 -3.30
C LEU A 160 10.11 -0.14 -2.28
N TRP A 161 9.37 -1.24 -2.09
CA TRP A 161 8.27 -1.33 -1.13
C TRP A 161 8.76 -1.14 0.31
N LYS A 162 9.91 -1.69 0.69
CA LYS A 162 10.52 -1.46 2.01
C LYS A 162 10.87 0.01 2.23
N THR A 163 11.37 0.69 1.20
CA THR A 163 11.73 2.11 1.27
C THR A 163 10.49 2.98 1.38
N ALA A 164 9.46 2.68 0.60
CA ALA A 164 8.15 3.32 0.71
C ALA A 164 7.56 3.10 2.11
N PHE A 165 7.57 1.86 2.61
CA PHE A 165 7.09 1.51 3.94
C PHE A 165 7.73 2.37 5.02
N LYS A 166 9.06 2.40 5.07
CA LYS A 166 9.80 3.22 6.05
C LYS A 166 9.58 4.72 5.92
N LYS A 167 9.24 5.20 4.72
CA LYS A 167 9.01 6.62 4.45
C LYS A 167 7.64 7.08 4.96
N PHE A 168 6.63 6.21 4.87
CA PHE A 168 5.23 6.53 5.18
C PHE A 168 4.75 6.00 6.54
N ASP A 169 5.53 5.16 7.21
CA ASP A 169 5.32 4.72 8.61
C ASP A 169 5.75 5.86 9.55
N GLU A 170 4.89 6.88 9.67
CA GLU A 170 5.19 8.12 10.40
C GLU A 170 5.27 7.86 11.91
N ASP A 171 4.38 7.03 12.42
CA ASP A 171 4.34 6.66 13.84
C ASP A 171 5.39 5.62 14.22
N LYS A 172 6.10 5.03 13.24
CA LYS A 172 7.11 3.98 13.41
C LYS A 172 6.57 2.78 14.19
N SER A 173 5.26 2.56 14.14
CA SER A 173 4.60 1.43 14.79
C SER A 173 4.98 0.12 14.13
N GLY A 174 5.53 0.19 12.91
CA GLY A 174 5.81 -0.97 12.10
C GLY A 174 4.56 -1.56 11.45
N ASN A 175 3.46 -0.83 11.42
CA ASN A 175 2.24 -1.17 10.69
C ASN A 175 1.74 0.08 9.97
N PHE A 176 1.02 -0.09 8.87
CA PHE A 176 0.29 1.04 8.28
C PHE A 176 -1.11 1.12 8.87
N ASN A 177 -1.46 2.28 9.39
CA ASN A 177 -2.87 2.63 9.57
C ASN A 177 -3.51 3.01 8.21
N SER A 178 -4.84 3.18 8.19
CA SER A 178 -5.59 3.46 6.96
C SER A 178 -5.19 4.77 6.28
N TYR A 179 -4.75 5.77 7.05
CA TYR A 179 -4.29 7.05 6.53
C TYR A 179 -2.89 6.94 5.91
N GLU A 180 -1.96 6.25 6.57
CA GLU A 180 -0.60 6.01 6.07
C GLU A 180 -0.62 5.15 4.80
N LEU A 181 -1.44 4.10 4.78
CA LEU A 181 -1.61 3.26 3.58
C LEU A 181 -2.12 4.08 2.40
N ARG A 182 -3.11 4.95 2.62
CA ARG A 182 -3.63 5.83 1.57
C ARG A 182 -2.55 6.78 1.06
N GLN A 183 -1.71 7.33 1.93
CA GLN A 183 -0.59 8.19 1.52
C GLN A 183 0.44 7.42 0.72
N ALA A 184 0.81 6.20 1.17
CA ALA A 184 1.78 5.36 0.50
C ALA A 184 1.32 4.92 -0.90
N LEU A 185 0.02 4.66 -1.10
CA LEU A 185 -0.54 4.26 -2.40
C LEU A 185 -0.68 5.42 -3.39
N LYS A 186 -0.72 6.68 -2.92
CA LYS A 186 -0.81 7.87 -3.77
C LYS A 186 0.56 8.43 -4.20
N ALA A 187 1.64 7.88 -3.67
CA ALA A 187 2.99 8.42 -3.75
C ALA A 187 3.69 8.24 -5.11
#